data_AF-A0A1F4ZBL2-F1
#
_entry.id   AF-A0A1F4ZBL2-F1
#
_cell.length_a   1.000
_cell.length_b   1.000
_cell.length_c   1.000
_cell.angle_alpha   90.00
_cell.angle_beta   90.00
_cell.angle_gamma   90.00
#
_symmetry.space_group_name_H-M   'P 1'
#
loop_
_entity.id
_entity.type
_entity.pdbx_description
1 polymer ?
#
loop_
_entity_poly.entity_id
_entity_poly.type
_entity_poly.pdbx_seq_one_letter_code
_entity_poly.pdbx_strand_id
1 'polypeptide(L)'
;MKKLLVSVVLGLLVLPVAVGALDEEEVDGLKEQRAKLMLERRSETTAQILERLVKNMNGINSRRVAAMNRHLERMRALMEKVGAARDKAAASGKDVSAVDTAVTAADAAIASAQAAVDAQGAKVYSATTRAEFMAAKKQLATDLRGVHQRIVEARKAVARAISSLAKVRGEVAPTATP
;
A
#
# COMPACT_ATOMS: atom_id res chain seq x y z
N MET A 1 50.48 44.16 -22.58
CA MET A 1 49.12 44.11 -21.99
C MET A 1 48.79 42.67 -21.65
N LYS A 2 48.70 42.31 -20.36
CA LYS A 2 48.34 40.94 -19.93
C LYS A 2 46.83 40.77 -20.07
N LYS A 3 46.37 39.85 -20.93
CA LYS A 3 44.96 39.48 -21.03
C LYS A 3 44.61 38.59 -19.83
N LEU A 4 43.65 39.03 -19.02
CA LEU A 4 43.09 38.24 -17.92
C LEU A 4 42.08 37.23 -18.50
N LEU A 5 42.34 35.94 -18.31
CA LEU A 5 41.38 34.87 -18.60
C LEU A 5 40.42 34.75 -17.43
N VAL A 6 39.11 34.86 -17.69
CA VAL A 6 38.07 34.56 -16.69
C VAL A 6 37.35 33.30 -17.15
N SER A 7 37.31 32.29 -16.29
CA SER A 7 36.65 31.02 -16.56
C SER A 7 35.15 31.15 -16.35
N VAL A 8 34.36 30.97 -17.41
CA VAL A 8 32.90 30.84 -17.30
C VAL A 8 32.55 29.37 -17.24
N VAL A 9 31.93 28.95 -16.15
CA VAL A 9 31.53 27.56 -15.94
C VAL A 9 30.15 27.33 -16.56
N LEU A 10 30.11 26.62 -17.68
CA LEU A 10 28.88 26.17 -18.33
C LEU A 10 28.73 24.65 -18.10
N GLY A 11 28.26 24.26 -16.92
CA GLY A 11 28.20 22.84 -16.53
C GLY A 11 29.58 22.26 -16.13
N LEU A 12 29.87 21.01 -16.50
CA LEU A 12 31.12 20.30 -16.14
C LEU A 12 32.31 20.65 -17.06
N LEU A 13 32.10 21.53 -18.05
CA LEU A 13 33.09 21.91 -19.04
C LEU A 13 33.51 23.36 -18.79
N VAL A 14 34.80 23.56 -18.50
CA VAL A 14 35.42 24.88 -18.34
C VAL A 14 36.11 25.21 -19.66
N LEU A 15 35.52 26.12 -20.43
CA LEU A 15 36.17 26.66 -21.64
C LEU A 15 36.85 27.99 -21.31
N PRO A 16 38.11 28.21 -21.70
CA PRO A 16 38.77 29.50 -21.56
C PRO A 16 38.17 30.48 -22.58
N VAL A 17 37.46 31.53 -22.11
CA VAL A 17 36.92 32.59 -22.97
C VAL A 17 37.82 33.83 -22.87
N ALA A 18 38.23 34.37 -24.01
CA ALA A 18 38.97 35.62 -24.08
C ALA A 18 38.03 36.79 -23.79
N VAL A 19 38.40 37.67 -22.83
CA VAL A 19 37.64 38.87 -22.50
C VAL A 19 37.74 39.86 -23.65
N GLY A 20 36.68 39.93 -24.47
CA GLY A 20 36.52 40.88 -25.56
C GLY A 20 35.41 40.46 -26.52
N ALA A 21 34.19 40.94 -26.25
CA ALA A 21 32.96 40.84 -27.05
C ALA A 21 32.38 39.42 -27.27
N LEU A 22 31.59 38.95 -26.30
CA LEU A 22 30.37 38.21 -26.67
C LEU A 22 29.34 39.30 -26.96
N ASP A 23 28.79 39.33 -28.18
CA ASP A 23 27.71 40.26 -28.50
C ASP A 23 26.47 39.93 -27.64
N GLU A 24 25.64 40.92 -27.33
CA GLU A 24 24.51 40.81 -26.38
C GLU A 24 23.56 39.66 -26.74
N GLU A 25 23.41 39.39 -28.04
CA GLU A 25 22.64 38.29 -28.62
C GLU A 25 23.21 36.89 -28.28
N GLU A 26 24.53 36.74 -28.22
CA GLU A 26 25.20 35.49 -27.87
C GLU A 26 25.07 35.21 -26.36
N VAL A 27 25.15 36.26 -25.53
CA VAL A 27 24.91 36.18 -24.09
C VAL A 27 23.46 35.78 -23.79
N ASP A 28 22.50 36.34 -24.51
CA ASP A 28 21.09 36.00 -24.33
C ASP A 28 20.76 34.59 -24.85
N GLY A 29 21.34 34.17 -25.98
CA GLY A 29 21.25 32.78 -26.45
C GLY A 29 21.80 31.76 -25.44
N LEU A 30 22.91 32.07 -24.77
CA LEU A 30 23.48 31.22 -23.71
C LEU A 30 22.58 31.18 -22.46
N LYS A 31 21.96 32.29 -22.06
CA LYS A 31 20.99 32.33 -20.96
C LYS A 31 19.77 31.46 -21.28
N GLU A 32 19.24 31.55 -22.49
CA GLU A 32 18.11 30.73 -22.94
C GLU A 32 18.46 29.25 -22.97
N GLN A 33 19.61 28.87 -23.52
CA GLN A 33 20.07 27.48 -23.52
C GLN A 33 20.25 26.94 -22.10
N ARG A 34 20.84 27.74 -21.20
CA ARG A 34 20.98 27.36 -19.80
C ARG A 34 19.62 27.18 -19.12
N ALA A 35 18.66 28.06 -19.38
CA ALA A 35 17.31 27.96 -18.84
C ALA A 35 16.60 26.70 -19.34
N LYS A 36 16.71 26.38 -20.64
CA LYS A 36 16.18 25.14 -21.24
C LYS A 36 16.77 23.89 -20.58
N LEU A 37 18.10 23.80 -20.49
CA LEU A 37 18.80 22.67 -19.86
C LEU A 37 18.45 22.51 -18.37
N MET A 38 18.25 23.62 -17.64
CA MET A 38 17.79 23.57 -16.25
C MET A 38 16.36 23.06 -16.13
N LEU A 39 15.47 23.47 -17.04
CA LEU A 39 14.09 23.03 -17.08
C LEU A 39 13.99 21.52 -17.43
N GLU A 40 14.75 21.08 -18.43
CA GLU A 40 14.84 19.67 -18.84
C GLU A 40 15.34 18.79 -17.69
N ARG A 41 16.48 19.12 -17.06
CA ARG A 41 17.00 18.37 -15.91
C ARG A 41 16.04 18.33 -14.73
N ARG A 42 15.31 19.42 -14.48
CA ARG A 42 14.27 19.46 -13.45
C ARG A 42 13.10 18.54 -13.80
N SER A 43 12.70 18.51 -15.06
CA SER A 43 11.65 17.63 -15.57
C SER A 43 12.04 16.15 -15.42
N GLU A 44 13.24 15.77 -15.87
CA GLU A 44 13.79 14.42 -15.74
C GLU A 44 13.88 13.97 -14.27
N THR A 45 14.39 14.84 -13.39
CA THR A 45 14.49 14.56 -11.96
C THR A 45 13.09 14.35 -11.36
N THR A 46 12.12 15.17 -11.76
CA THR A 46 10.73 15.06 -11.29
C THR A 46 10.09 13.77 -11.76
N ALA A 47 10.33 13.37 -13.01
CA ALA A 47 9.84 12.11 -13.57
C ALA A 47 10.42 10.90 -12.82
N GLN A 48 11.72 10.86 -12.56
CA GLN A 48 12.37 9.79 -11.81
C GLN A 48 11.85 9.68 -10.37
N ILE A 49 11.63 10.82 -9.70
CA ILE A 49 11.05 10.84 -8.35
C ILE A 49 9.62 10.28 -8.39
N LEU A 50 8.82 10.69 -9.37
CA LEU A 50 7.44 10.24 -9.51
C LEU A 50 7.36 8.72 -9.74
N GLU A 51 8.20 8.19 -10.63
CA GLU A 51 8.30 6.75 -10.90
C GLU A 51 8.61 5.96 -9.62
N ARG A 52 9.61 6.41 -8.84
CA ARG A 52 9.95 5.79 -7.54
C ARG A 52 8.79 5.84 -6.56
N LEU A 53 8.07 6.96 -6.51
CA LEU A 53 6.90 7.12 -5.64
C LEU A 53 5.75 6.18 -6.04
N VAL A 54 5.46 6.05 -7.33
CA VAL A 54 4.46 5.12 -7.86
C VAL A 54 4.85 3.67 -7.57
N LYS A 55 6.12 3.30 -7.78
CA LYS A 55 6.65 1.97 -7.43
C LYS A 55 6.49 1.68 -5.94
N ASN A 56 6.84 2.64 -5.09
CA ASN A 56 6.71 2.51 -3.63
C ASN A 56 5.24 2.36 -3.21
N MET A 57 4.33 3.11 -3.83
CA MET A 57 2.89 3.03 -3.57
C MET A 57 2.33 1.63 -3.90
N ASN A 58 2.66 1.08 -5.06
CA ASN A 58 2.28 -0.29 -5.41
C ASN A 58 2.94 -1.33 -4.50
N GLY A 59 4.20 -1.10 -4.10
CA GLY A 59 4.87 -1.92 -3.10
C GLY A 59 4.15 -1.92 -1.74
N ILE A 60 3.58 -0.80 -1.32
CA ILE A 60 2.75 -0.72 -0.11
C ILE A 60 1.48 -1.57 -0.29
N ASN A 61 0.79 -1.45 -1.42
CA ASN A 61 -0.40 -2.26 -1.71
C ASN A 61 -0.10 -3.76 -1.57
N SER A 62 0.93 -4.23 -2.29
CA SER A 62 1.36 -5.64 -2.27
C SER A 62 1.69 -6.14 -0.86
N ARG A 63 2.48 -5.39 -0.09
CA ARG A 63 2.82 -5.77 1.30
C ARG A 63 1.59 -5.85 2.21
N ARG A 64 0.63 -4.95 2.02
CA ARG A 64 -0.61 -4.93 2.82
C ARG A 64 -1.54 -6.08 2.46
N VAL A 65 -1.74 -6.35 1.16
CA VAL A 65 -2.48 -7.51 0.67
C VAL A 65 -1.88 -8.82 1.20
N ALA A 66 -0.56 -8.97 1.11
CA ALA A 66 0.14 -10.15 1.65
C ALA A 66 -0.04 -10.30 3.17
N ALA A 67 -0.01 -9.19 3.92
CA ALA A 67 -0.28 -9.23 5.37
C ALA A 67 -1.73 -9.64 5.67
N MET A 68 -2.71 -9.09 4.96
CA MET A 68 -4.13 -9.41 5.13
C MET A 68 -4.40 -10.89 4.81
N ASN A 69 -3.81 -11.44 3.75
CA ASN A 69 -3.88 -12.86 3.44
C ASN A 69 -3.35 -13.75 4.59
N ARG A 70 -2.22 -13.37 5.22
CA ARG A 70 -1.72 -14.09 6.42
C ARG A 70 -2.65 -14.01 7.62
N HIS A 71 -3.47 -12.95 7.73
CA HIS A 71 -4.49 -12.88 8.78
C HIS A 71 -5.68 -13.78 8.46
N LEU A 72 -6.15 -13.79 7.22
CA LEU A 72 -7.25 -14.66 6.77
C LEU A 72 -6.88 -16.14 6.91
N GLU A 73 -5.65 -16.51 6.57
CA GLU A 73 -5.18 -17.89 6.71
C GLU A 73 -5.23 -18.37 8.17
N ARG A 74 -4.76 -17.53 9.10
CA ARG A 74 -4.86 -17.85 10.53
C ARG A 74 -6.31 -17.93 11.01
N MET A 75 -7.21 -17.13 10.45
CA MET A 75 -8.63 -17.21 10.78
C MET A 75 -9.25 -18.52 10.30
N ARG A 76 -8.92 -18.99 9.08
CA ARG A 76 -9.34 -20.31 8.59
C ARG A 76 -8.84 -21.45 9.48
N ALA A 77 -7.55 -21.43 9.80
CA ALA A 77 -6.95 -22.43 10.70
C ALA A 77 -7.59 -22.44 12.10
N LEU A 78 -8.04 -21.29 12.60
CA LEU A 78 -8.82 -21.23 13.85
C LEU A 78 -10.22 -21.83 13.66
N MET A 79 -10.89 -21.54 12.55
CA MET A 79 -12.22 -22.09 12.25
C MET A 79 -12.19 -23.61 12.09
N GLU A 80 -11.15 -24.19 11.50
CA GLU A 80 -10.96 -25.65 11.45
C GLU A 80 -10.91 -26.27 12.86
N LYS A 81 -10.17 -25.62 13.79
CA LYS A 81 -10.10 -26.06 15.20
C LYS A 81 -11.46 -25.90 15.90
N VAL A 82 -12.19 -24.83 15.62
CA VAL A 82 -13.55 -24.62 16.14
C VAL A 82 -14.49 -25.72 15.64
N GLY A 83 -14.44 -26.06 14.35
CA GLY A 83 -15.22 -27.15 13.76
C GLY A 83 -14.93 -28.49 14.44
N ALA A 84 -13.66 -28.88 14.54
CA ALA A 84 -13.28 -30.13 15.19
C ALA A 84 -13.69 -30.19 16.67
N ALA A 85 -13.63 -29.07 17.40
CA ALA A 85 -14.08 -29.01 18.79
C ALA A 85 -15.61 -28.99 18.93
N ARG A 86 -16.31 -28.36 17.99
CA ARG A 86 -17.78 -28.39 17.88
C ARG A 86 -18.27 -29.82 17.64
N ASP A 87 -17.62 -30.57 16.75
CA ASP A 87 -17.98 -31.97 16.46
C ASP A 87 -17.85 -32.85 17.71
N LYS A 88 -16.79 -32.67 18.50
CA LYS A 88 -16.61 -33.37 19.78
C LYS A 88 -17.70 -33.01 20.80
N ALA A 89 -18.10 -31.74 20.87
CA ALA A 89 -19.17 -31.30 21.76
C ALA A 89 -20.51 -31.93 21.35
N ALA A 90 -20.82 -31.95 20.05
CA ALA A 90 -22.03 -32.59 19.51
C ALA A 90 -22.05 -34.09 19.80
N ALA A 91 -20.93 -34.79 19.59
CA ALA A 91 -20.78 -36.22 19.91
C ALA A 91 -20.94 -36.52 21.42
N SER A 92 -20.69 -35.51 22.27
CA SER A 92 -20.92 -35.59 23.72
C SER A 92 -22.36 -35.24 24.12
N GLY A 93 -23.28 -35.14 23.16
CA GLY A 93 -24.70 -34.82 23.39
C GLY A 93 -24.98 -33.35 23.71
N LYS A 94 -24.03 -32.44 23.48
CA LYS A 94 -24.24 -31.00 23.71
C LYS A 94 -24.96 -30.34 22.54
N ASP A 95 -25.83 -29.38 22.83
CA ASP A 95 -26.42 -28.52 21.80
C ASP A 95 -25.36 -27.55 21.25
N VAL A 96 -25.18 -27.60 19.93
CA VAL A 96 -24.20 -26.81 19.17
C VAL A 96 -24.85 -25.86 18.16
N SER A 97 -26.18 -25.72 18.16
CA SER A 97 -26.94 -24.88 17.22
C SER A 97 -26.43 -23.43 17.12
N ALA A 98 -26.14 -22.81 18.27
CA ALA A 98 -25.57 -21.47 18.35
C ALA A 98 -24.12 -21.41 17.84
N VAL A 99 -23.36 -22.50 17.95
CA VAL A 99 -22.00 -22.60 17.41
C VAL A 99 -22.08 -22.71 15.89
N ASP A 100 -22.96 -23.56 15.35
CA ASP A 100 -23.12 -23.75 13.90
C ASP A 100 -23.54 -22.45 13.20
N THR A 101 -24.43 -21.68 13.82
CA THR A 101 -24.82 -20.35 13.34
C THR A 101 -23.63 -19.39 13.32
N ALA A 102 -22.81 -19.38 14.38
CA ALA A 102 -21.65 -18.50 14.48
C ALA A 102 -20.51 -18.91 13.53
N VAL A 103 -20.32 -20.22 13.29
CA VAL A 103 -19.37 -20.75 12.31
C VAL A 103 -19.75 -20.30 10.90
N THR A 104 -21.01 -20.50 10.52
CA THR A 104 -21.53 -20.07 9.21
C THR A 104 -21.30 -18.57 8.98
N ALA A 105 -21.57 -17.75 10.00
CA ALA A 105 -21.33 -16.30 9.93
C ALA A 105 -19.84 -15.95 9.81
N ALA A 106 -18.96 -16.68 10.50
CA ALA A 106 -17.51 -16.49 10.42
C ALA A 106 -16.97 -16.86 9.03
N ASP A 107 -17.40 -17.99 8.47
CA ASP A 107 -16.97 -18.44 7.15
C ASP A 107 -17.42 -17.46 6.05
N ALA A 108 -18.65 -16.97 6.13
CA ALA A 108 -19.16 -15.94 5.22
C ALA A 108 -18.34 -14.63 5.31
N ALA A 109 -18.00 -14.20 6.53
CA ALA A 109 -17.20 -12.99 6.74
C ALA A 109 -15.75 -13.16 6.24
N ILE A 110 -15.14 -14.33 6.46
CA ILE A 110 -13.82 -14.67 5.91
C ILE A 110 -13.84 -14.67 4.38
N ALA A 111 -14.85 -15.28 3.76
CA ALA A 111 -15.00 -15.31 2.31
C ALA A 111 -15.17 -13.90 1.73
N SER A 112 -16.01 -13.07 2.35
CA SER A 112 -16.19 -11.67 1.95
C SER A 112 -14.90 -10.86 2.08
N ALA A 113 -14.15 -11.05 3.17
CA ALA A 113 -12.87 -10.40 3.36
C ALA A 113 -11.81 -10.89 2.35
N GLN A 114 -11.78 -12.18 2.01
CA GLN A 114 -10.89 -12.72 0.98
C GLN A 114 -11.18 -12.07 -0.38
N ALA A 115 -12.44 -12.03 -0.80
CA ALA A 115 -12.83 -11.39 -2.05
C ALA A 115 -12.39 -9.91 -2.11
N ALA A 116 -12.49 -9.17 -1.00
CA ALA A 116 -12.01 -7.80 -0.92
C ALA A 116 -10.47 -7.69 -1.01
N VAL A 117 -9.74 -8.62 -0.39
CA VAL A 117 -8.27 -8.67 -0.47
C VAL A 117 -7.81 -9.02 -1.88
N ASP A 118 -8.47 -9.97 -2.55
CA ASP A 118 -8.14 -10.38 -3.93
C ASP A 118 -8.40 -9.25 -4.92
N ALA A 119 -9.56 -8.59 -4.80
CA ALA A 119 -9.88 -7.40 -5.59
C ALA A 119 -8.85 -6.29 -5.37
N GLN A 120 -8.36 -6.10 -4.15
CA GLN A 120 -7.32 -5.12 -3.84
C GLN A 120 -5.94 -5.53 -4.36
N GLY A 121 -5.64 -6.83 -4.35
CA GLY A 121 -4.42 -7.42 -4.92
C GLY A 121 -4.31 -7.23 -6.43
N ALA A 122 -5.44 -7.20 -7.13
CA ALA A 122 -5.50 -6.95 -8.57
C ALA A 122 -5.29 -5.48 -8.96
N LYS A 123 -5.36 -4.53 -8.01
CA LYS A 123 -5.22 -3.10 -8.31
C LYS A 123 -3.76 -2.69 -8.50
N VAL A 124 -3.53 -1.95 -9.59
CA VAL A 124 -2.28 -1.23 -9.87
C VAL A 124 -2.59 0.26 -9.90
N TYR A 125 -1.81 1.04 -9.16
CA TYR A 125 -1.95 2.49 -9.07
C TYR A 125 -0.91 3.17 -9.97
N SER A 126 -1.35 3.94 -10.95
CA SER A 126 -0.48 4.68 -11.87
C SER A 126 -0.63 6.19 -11.66
N ALA A 127 0.44 6.93 -11.95
CA ALA A 127 0.41 8.39 -12.02
C ALA A 127 1.54 8.88 -12.92
N THR A 128 1.24 9.87 -13.75
CA THR A 128 2.18 10.56 -14.65
C THR A 128 2.45 12.00 -14.21
N THR A 129 1.57 12.55 -13.36
CA THR A 129 1.75 13.86 -12.74
C THR A 129 1.74 13.79 -11.21
N ARG A 130 2.22 14.85 -10.57
CA ARG A 130 2.16 14.99 -9.10
C ARG A 130 0.72 15.02 -8.58
N ALA A 131 -0.20 15.66 -9.30
CA ALA A 131 -1.60 15.73 -8.91
C ALA A 131 -2.27 14.35 -8.95
N GLU A 132 -2.04 13.60 -10.04
CA GLU A 132 -2.51 12.22 -10.18
C GLU A 132 -1.94 11.33 -9.08
N PHE A 133 -0.66 11.48 -8.74
CA PHE A 133 -0.05 10.70 -7.66
C PHE A 133 -0.72 10.96 -6.31
N MET A 134 -1.04 12.22 -5.99
CA MET A 134 -1.74 12.54 -4.73
C MET A 134 -3.16 11.95 -4.71
N ALA A 135 -3.85 11.96 -5.84
CA ALA A 135 -5.15 11.31 -5.99
C ALA A 135 -5.05 9.79 -5.81
N ALA A 136 -4.11 9.13 -6.52
CA ALA A 136 -3.87 7.70 -6.43
C ALA A 136 -3.47 7.26 -5.01
N LYS A 137 -2.64 8.06 -4.32
CA LYS A 137 -2.28 7.82 -2.92
C LYS A 137 -3.49 7.88 -1.99
N LYS A 138 -4.38 8.86 -2.19
CA LYS A 138 -5.64 8.97 -1.41
C LYS A 138 -6.53 7.77 -1.69
N GLN A 139 -6.63 7.35 -2.96
CA GLN A 139 -7.40 6.18 -3.35
C GLN A 139 -6.87 4.91 -2.67
N LEU A 140 -5.56 4.67 -2.70
CA LEU A 140 -4.94 3.54 -2.01
C LEU A 140 -5.27 3.54 -0.51
N ALA A 141 -5.22 4.69 0.14
CA ALA A 141 -5.53 4.79 1.56
C ALA A 141 -7.01 4.46 1.86
N THR A 142 -7.93 4.94 1.03
CA THR A 142 -9.37 4.62 1.14
C THR A 142 -9.62 3.14 0.92
N ASP A 143 -9.05 2.59 -0.14
CA ASP A 143 -9.20 1.18 -0.51
C ASP A 143 -8.68 0.25 0.59
N LEU A 144 -7.46 0.48 1.08
CA LEU A 144 -6.88 -0.32 2.16
C LEU A 144 -7.68 -0.23 3.46
N ARG A 145 -8.30 0.92 3.76
CA ARG A 145 -9.19 1.07 4.92
C ARG A 145 -10.46 0.23 4.74
N GLY A 146 -11.05 0.24 3.54
CA GLY A 146 -12.20 -0.58 3.20
C GLY A 146 -11.93 -2.08 3.38
N VAL A 147 -10.79 -2.56 2.85
CA VAL A 147 -10.39 -3.97 3.02
C VAL A 147 -10.09 -4.30 4.48
N HIS A 148 -9.39 -3.42 5.20
CA HIS A 148 -9.10 -3.61 6.62
C HIS A 148 -10.37 -3.76 7.46
N GLN A 149 -11.41 -2.98 7.17
CA GLN A 149 -12.70 -3.10 7.86
C GLN A 149 -13.31 -4.50 7.69
N ARG A 150 -13.25 -5.07 6.49
CA ARG A 150 -13.72 -6.45 6.23
C ARG A 150 -12.91 -7.49 7.02
N ILE A 151 -11.60 -7.30 7.14
CA ILE A 151 -10.72 -8.16 7.96
C ILE A 151 -11.11 -8.07 9.45
N VAL A 152 -11.45 -6.88 9.95
CA VAL A 152 -11.91 -6.68 11.34
C VAL A 152 -13.25 -7.38 11.57
N GLU A 153 -14.18 -7.28 10.62
CA GLU A 153 -15.47 -7.96 10.68
C GLU A 153 -15.31 -9.49 10.70
N ALA A 154 -14.45 -10.04 9.83
CA ALA A 154 -14.08 -11.45 9.86
C ALA A 154 -13.50 -11.87 11.21
N ARG A 155 -12.55 -11.10 11.76
CA ARG A 155 -11.96 -11.38 13.09
C ARG A 155 -13.02 -11.39 14.20
N LYS A 156 -13.96 -10.44 14.17
CA LYS A 156 -15.06 -10.38 15.15
C LYS A 156 -15.98 -11.60 15.03
N ALA A 157 -16.29 -12.03 13.81
CA ALA A 157 -17.11 -13.21 13.57
C ALA A 157 -16.43 -14.49 14.08
N VAL A 158 -15.14 -14.67 13.79
CA VAL A 158 -14.33 -15.79 14.33
C VAL A 158 -14.30 -15.77 15.86
N ALA A 159 -14.10 -14.61 16.48
CA ALA A 159 -14.12 -14.50 17.94
C ALA A 159 -15.48 -14.88 18.55
N ARG A 160 -16.59 -14.55 17.87
CA ARG A 160 -17.94 -14.98 18.29
C ARG A 160 -18.11 -16.50 18.18
N ALA A 161 -17.64 -17.12 17.09
CA ALA A 161 -17.67 -18.58 16.95
C ALA A 161 -16.90 -19.28 18.08
N ILE A 162 -15.70 -18.79 18.40
CA ILE A 162 -14.88 -19.29 19.51
C ILE A 162 -15.60 -19.11 20.86
N SER A 163 -16.20 -17.93 21.10
CA SER A 163 -16.94 -17.65 22.34
C SER A 163 -18.18 -18.54 22.48
N SER A 164 -18.95 -18.76 21.40
CA SER A 164 -20.09 -19.67 21.40
C SER A 164 -19.67 -21.09 21.74
N LEU A 165 -18.55 -21.57 21.16
CA LEU A 165 -18.01 -22.88 21.47
C LEU A 165 -17.56 -22.99 22.93
N ALA A 166 -16.88 -21.98 23.46
CA ALA A 166 -16.45 -21.96 24.87
C ALA A 166 -17.64 -22.10 25.84
N LYS A 167 -18.75 -21.41 25.56
CA LYS A 167 -19.99 -21.51 26.35
C LYS A 167 -20.56 -22.94 26.35
N VAL A 168 -20.63 -23.59 25.18
CA VAL A 168 -21.07 -25.00 25.09
C VAL A 168 -20.12 -25.93 25.85
N ARG A 169 -18.82 -25.63 25.85
CA ARG A 169 -17.82 -26.42 26.55
C ARG A 169 -17.79 -26.18 28.07
N GLY A 170 -18.45 -25.13 28.57
CA GLY A 170 -18.38 -24.73 29.98
C GLY A 170 -17.07 -24.00 30.33
N GLU A 171 -16.35 -23.50 29.32
CA GLU A 171 -15.09 -22.77 29.47
C GLU A 171 -15.35 -21.26 29.56
N VAL A 172 -14.53 -20.53 30.32
CA VAL A 172 -14.58 -19.06 30.35
C VAL A 172 -14.12 -18.53 28.99
N ALA A 173 -14.98 -17.76 28.32
CA ALA A 173 -14.70 -17.26 26.97
C ALA A 173 -13.43 -16.38 26.95
N PRO A 174 -12.58 -16.49 25.92
CA PRO A 174 -11.40 -15.62 25.78
C PRO A 174 -11.85 -14.17 25.61
N THR A 175 -11.34 -13.29 26.46
CA THR A 175 -11.63 -11.85 26.40
C THR A 175 -10.97 -11.24 25.16
N ALA A 176 -11.75 -10.51 24.36
CA ALA A 176 -11.26 -9.83 23.17
C ALA A 176 -10.33 -8.67 23.57
N THR A 177 -9.03 -8.80 23.34
CA THR A 177 -8.09 -7.68 23.46
C THR A 177 -8.26 -6.75 22.24
N PRO A 178 -8.33 -5.41 22.45
CA PRO A 178 -8.55 -4.42 21.39
C PRO A 178 -7.52 -4.50 20.25
#